data_AF-A0A9W4RBJ3-F1
#
_entry.id   AF-A0A9W4RBJ3-F1
#
_cell.length_a   1.000
_cell.length_b   1.000
_cell.length_c   1.000
_cell.angle_alpha   90.00
_cell.angle_beta   90.00
_cell.angle_gamma   90.00
#
_symmetry.space_group_name_H-M   'P 1'
#
loop_
_entity.id
_entity.type
_entity.pdbx_description
1 polymer ?
#
loop_
_entity_poly.entity_id
_entity_poly.type
_entity_poly.pdbx_seq_one_letter_code
_entity_poly.pdbx_strand_id
1 'polypeptide(L)'
;MAGPYASAPFEARDPAAPPSGIMLPHLVSPPAAVRQVLAAYAVRHCVHIVEIGGAGLPITGFLTNRPETVTVIDPKIPEFSATTLNGAPCRVRHRAAKLQEVEIAPAAPYALVLLGLSLKPFGALGATPPELLTLAAGADVLVIDYALELERAQGQIGALTATRLAPPTIDLSLTINNAAMRASGFDRRRFLAFDRA
;
A
#
# COMPACT_ATOMS: atom_id res chain seq x y z
N MET A 1 38.01 -4.40 1.82
CA MET A 1 37.44 -3.33 2.66
C MET A 1 36.02 -3.08 2.18
N ALA A 2 35.02 -3.30 3.02
CA ALA A 2 33.64 -2.87 2.74
C ALA A 2 33.56 -1.34 2.89
N GLY A 3 32.99 -0.65 1.91
CA GLY A 3 32.93 0.82 1.91
C GLY A 3 32.02 1.37 3.02
N PRO A 4 32.05 2.70 3.28
CA PRO A 4 31.37 3.35 4.42
C PRO A 4 29.83 3.28 4.38
N TYR A 5 29.25 2.60 3.39
CA TYR A 5 27.82 2.41 3.20
C TYR A 5 27.38 0.94 3.28
N ALA A 6 28.29 0.02 3.61
CA ALA A 6 27.93 -1.38 3.83
C ALA A 6 27.23 -1.51 5.19
N SER A 7 25.90 -1.48 5.18
CA SER A 7 25.12 -1.97 6.31
C SER A 7 25.34 -3.49 6.47
N ALA A 8 25.39 -3.93 7.72
CA ALA A 8 25.46 -5.36 8.04
C ALA A 8 24.26 -6.11 7.43
N PRO A 9 24.41 -7.40 7.09
CA PRO A 9 23.28 -8.21 6.64
C PRO A 9 22.17 -8.18 7.70
N PHE A 10 21.01 -7.67 7.31
CA PHE A 10 19.81 -7.71 8.13
C PHE A 10 19.28 -9.14 8.10
N GLU A 11 19.61 -9.94 9.11
CA GLU A 11 18.84 -11.13 9.45
C GLU A 11 17.93 -10.81 10.63
N ALA A 12 16.64 -10.73 10.35
CA ALA A 12 15.59 -11.00 11.31
C ALA A 12 14.35 -11.49 10.55
N ARG A 13 14.25 -12.80 10.31
CA ARG A 13 12.93 -13.41 10.12
C ARG A 13 12.39 -13.70 11.51
N ASP A 14 11.75 -12.69 12.09
CA ASP A 14 10.94 -12.85 13.29
C ASP A 14 9.75 -13.79 12.93
N PRO A 15 9.54 -14.91 13.65
CA PRO A 15 8.37 -15.76 13.46
C PRO A 15 7.03 -15.04 13.72
N ALA A 16 7.05 -13.84 14.31
CA ALA A 16 5.90 -12.93 14.44
C ALA A 16 5.71 -11.97 13.25
N ALA A 17 6.53 -12.09 12.20
CA ALA A 17 6.44 -11.23 11.02
C ALA A 17 5.08 -11.43 10.30
N PRO A 18 4.39 -10.34 9.89
CA PRO A 18 3.15 -10.45 9.16
C PRO A 18 3.36 -11.23 7.85
N PRO A 19 2.50 -12.20 7.52
CA PRO A 19 2.74 -13.06 6.38
C PRO A 19 2.49 -12.30 5.07
N SER A 20 3.31 -12.60 4.06
CA SER A 20 2.96 -12.32 2.67
C SER A 20 1.87 -13.27 2.20
N GLY A 21 1.04 -12.81 1.28
CA GLY A 21 -0.01 -13.57 0.61
C GLY A 21 0.38 -14.12 -0.75
N ILE A 22 -0.63 -14.47 -1.55
CA ILE A 22 -0.45 -14.98 -2.90
C ILE A 22 -0.07 -13.82 -3.83
N MET A 23 1.22 -13.75 -4.15
CA MET A 23 1.74 -12.74 -5.07
C MET A 23 1.34 -13.01 -6.52
N LEU A 24 1.05 -11.94 -7.26
CA LEU A 24 0.85 -12.04 -8.71
C LEU A 24 2.20 -12.36 -9.38
N PRO A 25 2.24 -13.20 -10.45
CA PRO A 25 3.49 -13.64 -11.05
C PRO A 25 4.47 -12.52 -11.41
N HIS A 26 3.97 -11.39 -11.94
CA HIS A 26 4.80 -10.24 -12.31
C HIS A 26 5.32 -9.43 -11.11
N LEU A 27 4.74 -9.60 -9.92
CA LEU A 27 5.12 -8.89 -8.70
C LEU A 27 6.04 -9.70 -7.78
N VAL A 28 6.30 -10.98 -8.07
CA VAL A 28 7.17 -11.85 -7.24
C VAL A 28 8.61 -11.34 -7.20
N SER A 29 9.05 -10.62 -8.23
CA SER A 29 10.46 -10.21 -8.34
C SER A 29 10.85 -9.12 -7.31
N PRO A 30 12.08 -9.15 -6.75
CA PRO A 30 12.53 -8.16 -5.76
C PRO A 30 12.34 -6.69 -6.17
N PRO A 31 12.56 -6.27 -7.44
CA PRO A 31 12.33 -4.88 -7.84
C PRO A 31 10.88 -4.39 -7.67
N ALA A 32 9.89 -5.29 -7.67
CA ALA A 32 8.50 -4.92 -7.46
C ALA A 32 8.22 -4.38 -6.04
N ALA A 33 9.08 -4.71 -5.08
CA ALA A 33 8.99 -4.28 -3.69
C ALA A 33 9.29 -2.78 -3.49
N VAL A 34 9.87 -2.09 -4.49
CA VAL A 34 10.15 -0.65 -4.40
C VAL A 34 8.87 0.16 -4.11
N ARG A 35 7.71 -0.32 -4.57
CA ARG A 35 6.42 0.33 -4.35
C ARG A 35 6.08 0.35 -2.86
N GLN A 36 6.31 -0.77 -2.17
CA GLN A 36 6.07 -0.92 -0.74
C GLN A 36 7.07 -0.07 0.07
N VAL A 37 8.34 -0.02 -0.34
CA VAL A 37 9.35 0.84 0.29
C VAL A 37 8.95 2.30 0.21
N LEU A 38 8.54 2.79 -0.98
CA LEU A 38 8.11 4.16 -1.17
C LEU A 38 6.84 4.49 -0.36
N ALA A 39 5.87 3.56 -0.33
CA ALA A 39 4.66 3.73 0.46
C ALA A 39 4.94 3.78 1.97
N ALA A 40 5.76 2.85 2.49
CA ALA A 40 6.19 2.83 3.88
C ALA A 40 6.95 4.11 4.27
N TYR A 41 7.80 4.61 3.38
CA TYR A 41 8.47 5.90 3.59
C TYR A 41 7.47 7.06 3.66
N ALA A 42 6.49 7.14 2.76
CA ALA A 42 5.51 8.22 2.73
C ALA A 42 4.70 8.30 4.03
N VAL A 43 4.37 7.16 4.65
CA VAL A 43 3.55 7.09 5.87
C VAL A 43 4.34 7.00 7.18
N ARG A 44 5.66 7.22 7.14
CA ARG A 44 6.58 7.04 8.29
C ARG A 44 6.24 7.88 9.53
N HIS A 45 5.43 8.93 9.39
CA HIS A 45 5.01 9.79 10.49
C HIS A 45 3.59 9.49 11.01
N CYS A 46 2.88 8.53 10.39
CA CYS A 46 1.49 8.25 10.70
C CYS A 46 1.34 7.24 11.84
N VAL A 47 0.35 7.47 12.70
CA VAL A 47 0.03 6.62 13.86
C VAL A 47 -0.95 5.50 13.53
N HIS A 48 -1.86 5.74 12.60
CA HIS A 48 -2.81 4.75 12.09
C HIS A 48 -2.62 4.60 10.58
N ILE A 49 -2.52 3.36 10.10
CA ILE A 49 -2.27 3.07 8.69
C ILE A 49 -3.32 2.09 8.18
N VAL A 50 -3.98 2.44 7.08
CA VAL A 50 -4.84 1.55 6.30
C VAL A 50 -4.21 1.34 4.94
N GLU A 51 -3.94 0.08 4.60
CA GLU A 51 -3.50 -0.36 3.28
C GLU A 51 -4.63 -1.11 2.58
N ILE A 52 -4.92 -0.74 1.34
CA ILE A 52 -5.82 -1.47 0.44
C ILE A 52 -5.01 -1.92 -0.77
N GLY A 53 -4.99 -3.24 -1.00
CA GLY A 53 -4.20 -3.87 -2.05
C GLY A 53 -2.82 -4.34 -1.57
N GLY A 54 -1.83 -4.26 -2.45
CA GLY A 54 -0.48 -4.80 -2.21
C GLY A 54 -0.21 -6.15 -2.89
N ALA A 55 -1.25 -6.82 -3.40
CA ALA A 55 -1.17 -8.06 -4.18
C ALA A 55 -0.37 -9.15 -3.46
N GLY A 56 -0.65 -9.34 -2.16
CA GLY A 56 0.02 -10.32 -1.32
C GLY A 56 1.37 -9.86 -0.76
N LEU A 57 1.84 -8.63 -1.02
CA LEU A 57 3.03 -8.08 -0.36
C LEU A 57 2.67 -6.78 0.36
N PRO A 58 2.25 -6.85 1.64
CA PRO A 58 1.85 -5.68 2.42
C PRO A 58 3.04 -4.78 2.75
N ILE A 59 2.78 -3.50 3.03
CA ILE A 59 3.83 -2.56 3.45
C ILE A 59 4.32 -2.82 4.88
N THR A 60 3.62 -3.64 5.66
CA THR A 60 3.95 -3.94 7.07
C THR A 60 5.39 -4.36 7.28
N GLY A 61 5.95 -5.19 6.39
CA GLY A 61 7.36 -5.63 6.44
C GLY A 61 8.38 -4.55 6.05
N PHE A 62 7.93 -3.39 5.58
CA PHE A 62 8.77 -2.26 5.13
C PHE A 62 8.65 -1.04 6.06
N LEU A 63 7.70 -1.05 7.00
CA LEU A 63 7.53 0.03 7.97
C LEU A 63 8.72 0.06 8.93
N THR A 64 9.31 1.24 9.09
CA THR A 64 10.39 1.49 10.05
C THR A 64 9.93 2.33 11.25
N ASN A 65 8.72 2.89 11.18
CA ASN A 65 8.10 3.63 12.27
C ASN A 65 7.37 2.69 13.25
N ARG A 66 6.73 3.27 14.26
CA ARG A 66 5.98 2.55 15.31
C ARG A 66 4.52 3.01 15.31
N PRO A 67 3.72 2.63 14.30
CA PRO A 67 2.30 2.97 14.28
C PRO A 67 1.57 2.24 15.42
N GLU A 68 0.50 2.83 15.91
CA GLU A 68 -0.39 2.18 16.88
C GLU A 68 -1.27 1.13 16.21
N THR A 69 -1.68 1.36 14.96
CA THR A 69 -2.51 0.42 14.20
C THR A 69 -2.05 0.32 12.75
N VAL A 70 -2.09 -0.91 12.22
CA VAL A 70 -1.94 -1.17 10.78
C VAL A 70 -3.04 -2.15 10.36
N THR A 71 -3.85 -1.75 9.39
CA THR A 71 -4.88 -2.60 8.79
C THR A 71 -4.59 -2.78 7.31
N VAL A 72 -4.43 -4.02 6.85
CA VAL A 72 -4.24 -4.37 5.44
C VAL A 72 -5.47 -5.09 4.94
N ILE A 73 -5.99 -4.69 3.77
CA ILE A 73 -7.17 -5.29 3.15
C ILE A 73 -6.82 -5.69 1.72
N ASP A 74 -6.73 -6.99 1.46
CA ASP A 74 -6.48 -7.54 0.14
C ASP A 74 -7.05 -8.98 0.07
N PRO A 75 -7.83 -9.36 -0.96
CA PRO A 75 -8.33 -10.74 -1.10
C PRO A 75 -7.23 -11.82 -1.18
N LYS A 76 -5.97 -11.43 -1.42
CA LYS A 76 -4.82 -12.33 -1.61
C LYS A 76 -3.94 -12.45 -0.39
N ILE A 77 -4.17 -11.68 0.67
CA ILE A 77 -3.41 -11.78 1.92
C ILE A 77 -4.04 -12.81 2.86
N PRO A 78 -3.28 -13.52 3.72
CA PRO A 78 -3.87 -14.35 4.76
C PRO A 78 -4.47 -13.46 5.85
N GLU A 79 -5.56 -13.92 6.48
CA GLU A 79 -6.00 -13.33 7.76
C GLU A 79 -4.85 -13.42 8.77
N PHE A 80 -4.59 -12.30 9.45
CA PHE A 80 -3.51 -12.20 10.42
C PHE A 80 -3.85 -11.14 11.47
N SER A 81 -3.39 -11.36 12.70
CA SER A 81 -3.46 -10.35 13.74
C SER A 81 -2.27 -10.45 14.68
N ALA A 82 -1.74 -9.29 15.07
CA ALA A 82 -0.69 -9.18 16.09
C ALA A 82 -0.92 -7.95 16.96
N THR A 83 -0.31 -7.94 18.14
CA THR A 83 -0.28 -6.81 19.08
C THR A 83 1.06 -6.09 19.10
N THR A 84 2.01 -6.54 18.28
CA THR A 84 3.31 -5.92 18.08
C THR A 84 3.67 -5.86 16.59
N LEU A 85 4.52 -4.89 16.24
CA LEU A 85 5.20 -4.77 14.95
C LEU A 85 6.63 -4.30 15.22
N ASN A 86 7.63 -4.99 14.66
CA ASN A 86 9.06 -4.68 14.85
C ASN A 86 9.46 -4.53 16.33
N GLY A 87 8.93 -5.41 17.20
CA GLY A 87 9.20 -5.39 18.64
C GLY A 87 8.57 -4.24 19.43
N ALA A 88 7.73 -3.41 18.80
CA ALA A 88 6.99 -2.33 19.45
C ALA A 88 5.48 -2.63 19.50
N PRO A 89 4.72 -2.07 20.48
CA PRO A 89 3.26 -2.20 20.51
C PRO A 89 2.62 -1.66 19.22
N CYS A 90 1.82 -2.50 18.56
CA CYS A 90 1.09 -2.15 17.34
C CYS A 90 -0.03 -3.15 17.10
N ARG A 91 -1.27 -2.68 16.91
CA ARG A 91 -2.38 -3.55 16.51
C ARG A 91 -2.34 -3.75 15.00
N VAL A 92 -1.79 -4.88 14.57
CA VAL A 92 -1.76 -5.29 13.16
C VAL A 92 -2.96 -6.17 12.87
N ARG A 93 -3.65 -5.90 11.75
CA ARG A 93 -4.75 -6.72 11.21
C ARG A 93 -4.61 -6.86 9.71
N HIS A 94 -4.58 -8.08 9.20
CA HIS A 94 -4.76 -8.34 7.77
C HIS A 94 -6.16 -8.92 7.56
N ARG A 95 -6.87 -8.43 6.56
CA ARG A 95 -8.20 -8.87 6.14
C ARG A 95 -8.15 -9.42 4.73
N ALA A 96 -8.45 -10.71 4.61
CA ALA A 96 -8.56 -11.44 3.36
C ALA A 96 -9.92 -11.17 2.70
N ALA A 97 -10.16 -9.92 2.31
CA ALA A 97 -11.47 -9.46 1.87
C ALA A 97 -11.35 -8.44 0.74
N LYS A 98 -12.44 -8.23 -0.01
CA LYS A 98 -12.57 -7.05 -0.86
C LYS A 98 -12.86 -5.84 0.02
N LEU A 99 -12.43 -4.66 -0.43
CA LEU A 99 -12.71 -3.38 0.23
C LEU A 99 -14.18 -3.23 0.63
N GLN A 100 -15.09 -3.55 -0.30
CA GLN A 100 -16.53 -3.36 -0.11
C GLN A 100 -17.16 -4.29 0.96
N GLU A 101 -16.43 -5.28 1.45
CA GLU A 101 -16.90 -6.24 2.47
C GLU A 101 -16.45 -5.85 3.89
N VAL A 102 -15.66 -4.78 4.02
CA VAL A 102 -15.01 -4.40 5.28
C VAL A 102 -15.42 -2.97 5.64
N GLU A 103 -15.94 -2.80 6.85
CA GLU A 103 -16.08 -1.47 7.44
C GLU A 103 -14.71 -0.90 7.79
N ILE A 104 -14.39 0.28 7.26
CA ILE A 104 -13.10 0.94 7.47
C ILE A 104 -13.33 2.29 8.16
N ALA A 105 -13.05 2.31 9.46
CA ALA A 105 -13.16 3.50 10.30
C ALA A 105 -11.90 3.65 11.18
N PRO A 106 -10.74 4.05 10.61
CA PRO A 106 -9.54 4.30 11.40
C PRO A 106 -9.73 5.53 12.30
N ALA A 107 -9.09 5.52 13.46
CA ALA A 107 -8.97 6.73 14.27
C ALA A 107 -8.11 7.77 13.53
N ALA A 108 -8.45 9.04 13.65
CA ALA A 108 -7.63 10.12 13.12
C ALA A 108 -6.52 10.51 14.11
N PRO A 109 -5.33 10.93 13.64
CA PRO A 109 -4.93 11.04 12.23
C PRO A 109 -4.52 9.69 11.62
N TYR A 110 -4.77 9.49 10.32
CA TYR A 110 -4.44 8.23 9.64
C TYR A 110 -3.89 8.41 8.22
N ALA A 111 -3.14 7.41 7.76
CA ALA A 111 -2.75 7.27 6.36
C ALA A 111 -3.66 6.27 5.63
N LEU A 112 -3.94 6.55 4.36
CA LEU A 112 -4.52 5.62 3.42
C LEU A 112 -3.51 5.29 2.32
N VAL A 113 -3.24 4.00 2.11
CA VAL A 113 -2.33 3.50 1.07
C VAL A 113 -3.11 2.64 0.08
N LEU A 114 -3.12 3.06 -1.18
CA LEU A 114 -3.73 2.34 -2.30
C LEU A 114 -2.62 1.79 -3.20
N LEU A 115 -2.21 0.54 -2.97
CA LEU A 115 -1.02 -0.02 -3.61
C LEU A 115 -1.38 -0.95 -4.77
N GLY A 116 -1.08 -0.52 -5.99
CA GLY A 116 -1.48 -1.22 -7.21
C GLY A 116 -2.97 -1.07 -7.51
N LEU A 117 -3.49 0.16 -7.48
CA LEU A 117 -4.89 0.51 -7.73
C LEU A 117 -5.45 -0.27 -8.93
N SER A 118 -6.39 -1.18 -8.64
CA SER A 118 -6.99 -2.08 -9.62
C SER A 118 -8.33 -2.60 -9.11
N LEU A 119 -9.08 -1.75 -8.41
CA LEU A 119 -10.30 -2.17 -7.74
C LEU A 119 -11.33 -2.67 -8.76
N LYS A 120 -12.15 -3.64 -8.36
CA LYS A 120 -13.26 -4.16 -9.17
C LYS A 120 -14.57 -3.83 -8.47
N PRO A 121 -15.67 -3.65 -9.22
CA PRO A 121 -17.00 -3.64 -8.63
C PRO A 121 -17.27 -4.90 -7.81
N PHE A 122 -18.16 -4.80 -6.83
CA PHE A 122 -18.60 -5.92 -6.02
C PHE A 122 -20.11 -5.88 -5.78
N GLY A 123 -20.84 -6.84 -6.35
CA GLY A 123 -22.30 -6.81 -6.34
C GLY A 123 -22.81 -5.53 -7.01
N ALA A 124 -23.67 -4.79 -6.31
CA ALA A 124 -24.19 -3.50 -6.77
C ALA A 124 -23.22 -2.32 -6.51
N LEU A 125 -22.14 -2.53 -5.78
CA LEU A 125 -21.20 -1.48 -5.41
C LEU A 125 -20.14 -1.27 -6.49
N GLY A 126 -19.87 0.00 -6.79
CA GLY A 126 -18.82 0.42 -7.72
C GLY A 126 -17.42 0.02 -7.25
N ALA A 127 -16.45 0.12 -8.16
CA ALA A 127 -15.04 -0.12 -7.84
C ALA A 127 -14.45 0.97 -6.92
N THR A 128 -14.98 2.19 -7.02
CA THR A 128 -14.60 3.35 -6.21
C THR A 128 -15.84 3.86 -5.46
N PRO A 129 -16.28 3.15 -4.41
CA PRO A 129 -17.50 3.51 -3.71
C PRO A 129 -17.32 4.82 -2.91
N PRO A 130 -18.39 5.56 -2.59
CA PRO A 130 -18.30 6.84 -1.86
C PRO A 130 -17.53 6.77 -0.53
N GLU A 131 -17.58 5.63 0.15
CA GLU A 131 -16.86 5.36 1.39
C GLU A 131 -15.34 5.41 1.18
N LEU A 132 -14.85 4.90 0.04
CA LEU A 132 -13.44 5.00 -0.32
C LEU A 132 -13.03 6.45 -0.59
N LEU A 133 -13.89 7.22 -1.26
CA LEU A 133 -13.62 8.64 -1.53
C LEU A 133 -13.62 9.46 -0.24
N THR A 134 -14.53 9.16 0.69
CA THR A 134 -14.56 9.76 2.03
C THR A 134 -13.30 9.44 2.82
N LEU A 135 -12.86 8.17 2.81
CA LEU A 135 -11.61 7.74 3.45
C LEU A 135 -10.39 8.42 2.81
N ALA A 136 -10.37 8.52 1.48
CA ALA A 136 -9.30 9.19 0.74
C ALA A 136 -9.27 10.70 1.01
N ALA A 137 -10.41 11.37 1.17
CA ALA A 137 -10.49 12.78 1.52
C ALA A 137 -10.07 13.05 2.98
N GLY A 138 -10.42 12.13 3.89
CA GLY A 138 -10.18 12.28 5.33
C GLY A 138 -8.77 11.91 5.80
N ALA A 139 -7.98 11.19 5.00
CA ALA A 139 -6.64 10.76 5.41
C ALA A 139 -5.68 11.95 5.52
N ASP A 140 -4.82 11.93 6.54
CA ASP A 140 -3.74 12.91 6.68
C ASP A 140 -2.61 12.66 5.66
N VAL A 141 -2.41 11.41 5.26
CA VAL A 141 -1.54 11.04 4.14
C VAL A 141 -2.28 10.09 3.21
N LEU A 142 -2.32 10.38 1.91
CA LEU A 142 -2.85 9.49 0.88
C LEU A 142 -1.74 9.07 -0.07
N VAL A 143 -1.51 7.76 -0.18
CA VAL A 143 -0.56 7.16 -1.12
C VAL A 143 -1.33 6.40 -2.19
N ILE A 144 -0.96 6.59 -3.47
CA ILE A 144 -1.54 5.88 -4.60
C ILE A 144 -0.42 5.38 -5.52
N ASP A 145 -0.35 4.07 -5.74
CA ASP A 145 0.47 3.44 -6.78
C ASP A 145 -0.43 2.78 -7.83
N TYR A 146 -0.16 3.04 -9.11
CA TYR A 146 -0.89 2.40 -10.19
C TYR A 146 -0.05 2.21 -11.46
N ALA A 147 -0.39 1.16 -12.23
CA ALA A 147 0.21 0.92 -13.54
C ALA A 147 -0.46 1.83 -14.59
N LEU A 148 0.34 2.45 -15.47
CA LEU A 148 -0.16 3.40 -16.45
C LEU A 148 -1.07 2.75 -17.51
N GLU A 149 -0.75 1.52 -17.93
CA GLU A 149 -1.53 0.82 -18.96
C GLU A 149 -2.72 0.03 -18.41
N LEU A 150 -3.01 0.14 -17.11
CA LEU A 150 -4.13 -0.57 -16.51
C LEU A 150 -5.40 0.29 -16.60
N GLU A 151 -6.28 -0.02 -17.55
CA GLU A 151 -7.55 0.69 -17.80
C GLU A 151 -8.38 0.92 -16.53
N ARG A 152 -8.48 -0.11 -15.67
CA ARG A 152 -9.20 0.00 -14.39
C ARG A 152 -8.62 1.09 -13.49
N ALA A 153 -7.30 1.24 -13.44
CA ALA A 153 -6.68 2.31 -12.66
C ALA A 153 -6.99 3.68 -13.27
N GLN A 154 -6.94 3.78 -14.61
CA GLN A 154 -7.24 5.02 -15.32
C GLN A 154 -8.67 5.50 -15.08
N GLY A 155 -9.63 4.58 -15.01
CA GLY A 155 -11.02 4.91 -14.66
C GLY A 155 -11.24 5.30 -13.20
N GLN A 156 -10.26 5.13 -12.31
CA GLN A 156 -10.40 5.34 -10.86
C GLN A 156 -9.57 6.51 -10.34
N ILE A 157 -8.41 6.75 -10.95
CA ILE A 157 -7.41 7.69 -10.43
C ILE A 157 -7.96 9.12 -10.33
N GLY A 158 -8.73 9.57 -11.34
CA GLY A 158 -9.26 10.94 -11.36
C GLY A 158 -10.14 11.27 -10.16
N ALA A 159 -11.04 10.37 -9.78
CA ALA A 159 -11.91 10.55 -8.62
C ALA A 159 -11.12 10.55 -7.30
N LEU A 160 -10.10 9.69 -7.18
CA LEU A 160 -9.26 9.62 -5.98
C LEU A 160 -8.39 10.86 -5.82
N THR A 161 -7.74 11.33 -6.89
CA THR A 161 -6.91 12.55 -6.83
C THR A 161 -7.75 13.80 -6.62
N ALA A 162 -9.00 13.83 -7.11
CA ALA A 162 -9.93 14.94 -6.89
C ALA A 162 -10.35 15.11 -5.42
N THR A 163 -10.07 14.13 -4.54
CA THR A 163 -10.26 14.27 -3.09
C THR A 163 -9.23 15.20 -2.44
N ARG A 164 -8.20 15.63 -3.19
CA ARG A 164 -7.10 16.47 -2.71
C ARG A 164 -7.10 17.81 -3.43
N LEU A 165 -7.10 18.89 -2.66
CA LEU A 165 -7.02 20.25 -3.18
C LEU A 165 -5.57 20.65 -3.53
N ALA A 166 -4.62 20.23 -2.69
CA ALA A 166 -3.20 20.46 -2.91
C ALA A 166 -2.61 19.40 -3.87
N PRO A 167 -1.57 19.76 -4.64
CA PRO A 167 -0.84 18.79 -5.45
C PRO A 167 -0.14 17.74 -4.57
N PRO A 168 0.22 16.58 -5.14
CA PRO A 168 0.99 15.57 -4.41
C PRO A 168 2.36 16.12 -3.97
N THR A 169 2.77 15.81 -2.75
CA THR A 169 4.10 16.13 -2.23
C THR A 169 5.17 15.15 -2.72
N ILE A 170 4.76 13.96 -3.15
CA ILE A 170 5.60 13.01 -3.91
C ILE A 170 4.88 12.67 -5.20
N ASP A 171 5.53 12.91 -6.34
CA ASP A 171 4.98 12.60 -7.64
C ASP A 171 6.03 11.96 -8.55
N LEU A 172 6.02 10.62 -8.65
CA LEU A 172 7.07 9.85 -9.30
C LEU A 172 6.52 9.05 -10.48
N SER A 173 7.16 9.22 -11.64
CA SER A 173 7.12 8.23 -12.73
C SER A 173 8.13 7.14 -12.46
N LEU A 174 7.68 5.89 -12.41
CA LEU A 174 8.53 4.72 -12.15
C LEU A 174 8.50 3.78 -13.35
N THR A 175 9.65 3.21 -13.67
CA THR A 175 9.75 2.04 -14.57
C THR A 175 10.44 0.93 -13.81
N ILE A 176 9.72 -0.16 -13.54
CA ILE A 176 10.28 -1.35 -12.91
C ILE A 176 10.80 -2.24 -14.02
N ASN A 177 12.11 -2.12 -14.30
CA ASN A 177 12.78 -2.79 -15.41
C ASN A 177 12.99 -4.29 -15.17
N ASN A 178 11.89 -5.03 -15.06
CA ASN A 178 11.85 -6.47 -14.84
C ASN A 178 11.11 -7.16 -15.99
N ALA A 179 11.62 -8.32 -16.43
CA ALA A 179 11.07 -9.03 -17.58
C ALA A 179 9.58 -9.42 -17.41
N ALA A 180 9.18 -9.88 -16.22
CA ALA A 180 7.80 -10.28 -15.97
C ALA A 180 6.85 -9.07 -15.92
N MET A 181 7.31 -7.94 -15.37
CA MET A 181 6.55 -6.68 -15.37
C MET A 181 6.37 -6.10 -16.78
N ARG A 182 7.42 -6.15 -17.61
CA ARG A 182 7.33 -5.73 -19.02
C ARG A 182 6.39 -6.64 -19.81
N ALA A 183 6.49 -7.96 -19.60
CA ALA A 183 5.62 -8.93 -20.24
C ALA A 183 4.15 -8.76 -19.85
N SER A 184 3.86 -8.28 -18.63
CA SER A 184 2.49 -7.95 -18.21
C SER A 184 2.02 -6.57 -18.66
N GLY A 185 2.89 -5.72 -19.21
CA GLY A 185 2.59 -4.33 -19.57
C GLY A 185 2.39 -3.38 -18.38
N PHE A 186 2.82 -3.78 -17.17
CA PHE A 186 2.58 -3.02 -15.92
C PHE A 186 3.88 -2.50 -15.27
N ASP A 187 4.97 -2.48 -16.03
CA ASP A 187 6.28 -1.97 -15.65
C ASP A 187 6.32 -0.46 -15.46
N ARG A 188 5.55 0.29 -16.26
CA ARG A 188 5.41 1.75 -16.14
C ARG A 188 4.31 2.11 -15.15
N ARG A 189 4.65 2.94 -14.17
CA ARG A 189 3.78 3.24 -13.02
C ARG A 189 3.87 4.71 -12.64
N ARG A 190 2.83 5.19 -11.97
CA ARG A 190 2.87 6.45 -11.22
C ARG A 190 2.71 6.14 -9.74
N PHE A 191 3.49 6.82 -8.92
CA PHE A 191 3.40 6.80 -7.47
C PHE A 191 3.15 8.22 -6.99
N LEU A 192 2.06 8.41 -6.26
CA LEU A 192 1.63 9.69 -5.71
C LEU A 192 1.58 9.58 -4.19
N ALA A 193 2.06 10.59 -3.49
CA ALA A 193 1.74 10.80 -2.07
C ALA A 193 1.26 12.23 -1.87
N PHE A 194 0.18 12.38 -1.11
CA PHE A 194 -0.41 13.65 -0.72
C PHE A 194 -0.36 13.76 0.79
N ASP A 195 0.01 14.94 1.29
CA ASP A 195 -0.19 15.30 2.69
C ASP A 195 -1.57 15.96 2.87
N ARG A 196 -1.93 16.21 4.12
CA ARG A 196 -3.11 17.00 4.47
C ARG A 196 -2.90 18.44 4.00
N ALA A 197 -3.90 18.98 3.30
CA ALA A 197 -3.98 20.40 2.97
C ALA A 197 -4.22 21.24 4.23
#